data_AF-T0YSX6-F1
#
_entry.id   AF-T0YSX6-F1
#
_cell.length_a   1.000
_cell.length_b   1.000
_cell.length_c   1.000
_cell.angle_alpha   90.00
_cell.angle_beta   90.00
_cell.angle_gamma   90.00
#
_symmetry.space_group_name_H-M   'P 1'
#
loop_
_entity.id
_entity.type
_entity.pdbx_description
1 polymer ?
#
loop_
_entity_poly.entity_id
_entity_poly.type
_entity_poly.pdbx_seq_one_letter_code
_entity_poly.pdbx_strand_id
1 'polypeptide(L)'
;MFVTQAMDQLPMPVYGDGGAVRDYLYVDDHARGIATVLARGAAGQAYNLGQGGTLIDGMTVAQTVLRLTERPATLIQYVSDRPGHDRRYALDSSRAAELG
;
A
#
# COMPACT_ATOMS: atom_id res chain seq x y z
N MET A 1 10.47 -6.61 3.09
CA MET A 1 11.18 -5.80 4.10
C MET A 1 10.51 -5.87 5.48
N PHE A 2 9.22 -5.58 5.68
CA PHE A 2 8.61 -5.69 7.02
C PHE A 2 8.37 -7.14 7.46
N VAL A 3 7.61 -7.91 6.67
CA VAL A 3 7.25 -9.30 7.02
C VAL A 3 8.50 -10.15 7.24
N THR A 4 9.45 -10.12 6.31
CA THR A 4 10.71 -10.88 6.44
C THR A 4 11.50 -10.50 7.69
N GLN A 5 11.64 -9.20 7.99
CA GLN A 5 12.33 -8.78 9.21
C GLN A 5 11.60 -9.19 10.48
N ALA A 6 10.27 -9.14 10.50
CA ALA A 6 9.49 -9.63 11.63
C ALA A 6 9.67 -11.15 11.82
N MET A 7 9.67 -11.93 10.75
CA MET A 7 9.92 -13.37 10.80
C MET A 7 11.30 -13.68 11.36
N ASP A 8 12.32 -12.95 10.91
CA ASP A 8 13.73 -13.10 11.30
C ASP A 8 14.07 -12.38 12.62
N GLN A 9 13.11 -11.70 13.25
CA GLN A 9 13.29 -10.90 14.47
C GLN A 9 14.36 -9.79 14.33
N LEU A 10 14.47 -9.22 13.14
CA LEU A 10 15.35 -8.11 12.84
C LEU A 10 14.63 -6.76 13.03
N PRO A 11 15.37 -5.65 13.29
CA PRO A 11 14.80 -4.32 13.34
C PRO A 11 14.00 -3.97 12.07
N MET A 12 12.81 -3.41 12.23
CA MET A 12 11.90 -3.00 11.15
C MET A 12 12.04 -1.49 10.91
N PRO A 13 12.67 -1.05 9.81
CA PRO A 13 12.93 0.36 9.54
C PRO A 13 11.64 1.06 9.13
N VAL A 14 11.27 2.12 9.83
CA VAL A 14 10.18 3.03 9.49
C VAL A 14 10.76 4.39 9.15
N TYR A 15 10.50 4.88 7.94
CA TYR A 15 10.98 6.17 7.47
C TYR A 15 10.26 7.33 8.16
N GLY A 16 11.02 8.28 8.69
CA GLY A 16 10.48 9.50 9.30
C GLY A 16 9.58 9.18 10.50
N ASP A 17 8.34 9.65 10.46
CA ASP A 17 7.30 9.36 11.45
C ASP A 17 6.43 8.14 11.07
N GLY A 18 6.66 7.52 9.92
CA GLY A 18 5.80 6.47 9.36
C GLY A 18 4.44 6.97 8.85
N GLY A 19 4.20 8.28 8.80
CA GLY A 19 2.92 8.87 8.45
C GLY A 19 2.64 9.01 6.94
N ALA A 20 3.51 8.47 6.09
CA ALA A 20 3.27 8.42 4.65
C ALA A 20 2.08 7.48 4.36
N VAL A 21 1.05 8.02 3.70
CA VAL A 21 -0.24 7.35 3.45
C VAL A 21 -0.29 6.79 2.04
N ARG A 22 -0.79 5.56 1.91
CA ARG A 22 -0.95 4.86 0.63
C ARG A 22 -2.32 4.21 0.51
N ASP A 23 -2.78 4.08 -0.73
CA ASP A 23 -3.91 3.24 -1.16
C ASP A 23 -3.34 1.88 -1.55
N TYR A 24 -3.58 0.86 -0.71
CA TYR A 24 -3.06 -0.49 -0.94
C TYR A 24 -4.08 -1.34 -1.70
N LEU A 25 -3.70 -1.82 -2.87
CA LEU A 25 -4.47 -2.75 -3.70
C LEU A 25 -3.79 -4.13 -3.70
N TYR A 26 -4.57 -5.19 -3.49
CA TYR A 26 -4.05 -6.55 -3.61
C TYR A 26 -3.72 -6.87 -5.07
N VAL A 27 -2.63 -7.58 -5.31
CA VAL A 27 -2.07 -7.77 -6.65
C VAL A 27 -3.05 -8.48 -7.60
N ASP A 28 -3.83 -9.44 -7.11
CA ASP A 28 -4.82 -10.14 -7.95
C ASP A 28 -5.99 -9.22 -8.32
N ASP A 29 -6.38 -8.30 -7.45
CA ASP A 29 -7.39 -7.28 -7.79
C ASP A 29 -6.87 -6.34 -8.87
N HIS A 30 -5.60 -5.96 -8.79
CA HIS A 30 -4.96 -5.15 -9.83
C HIS A 30 -4.92 -5.90 -11.17
N ALA A 31 -4.52 -7.17 -11.17
CA ALA A 31 -4.49 -7.99 -12.38
C ALA A 31 -5.90 -8.16 -13.00
N ARG A 32 -6.91 -8.40 -12.16
CA ARG A 32 -8.32 -8.43 -12.59
C ARG A 32 -8.75 -7.10 -13.21
N GLY A 33 -8.42 -5.98 -12.55
CA GLY A 33 -8.72 -4.65 -13.07
C GLY A 33 -8.08 -4.37 -14.44
N ILE A 34 -6.82 -4.76 -14.64
CA ILE A 34 -6.15 -4.66 -15.94
C ILE A 34 -6.89 -5.50 -16.99
N ALA A 35 -7.26 -6.74 -16.66
CA ALA A 35 -8.01 -7.61 -17.57
C ALA A 35 -9.38 -7.02 -17.95
N THR A 36 -10.09 -6.43 -16.99
CA THR A 36 -11.36 -5.73 -17.23
C THR A 36 -11.18 -4.53 -18.15
N VAL A 37 -10.18 -3.67 -17.90
CA VAL A 37 -9.87 -2.51 -18.76
C VAL A 37 -9.47 -2.95 -20.16
N LEU A 38 -8.69 -4.04 -20.30
CA LEU A 38 -8.33 -4.60 -21.60
C LEU A 38 -9.56 -5.06 -22.39
N ALA A 39 -10.51 -5.71 -21.73
CA ALA A 39 -11.69 -6.28 -22.38
C ALA A 39 -12.80 -5.24 -22.68
N ARG A 40 -12.93 -4.20 -21.84
CA ARG A 40 -14.10 -3.31 -21.83
C ARG A 40 -13.76 -1.82 -21.86
N GLY A 41 -12.49 -1.46 -21.71
CA GLY A 41 -12.04 -0.07 -21.72
C GLY A 41 -12.14 0.59 -23.08
N ALA A 42 -12.23 1.93 -23.09
CA ALA A 42 -12.25 2.73 -24.30
C ALA A 42 -10.83 3.14 -24.73
N ALA A 43 -10.55 3.11 -26.03
CA ALA A 43 -9.26 3.51 -26.58
C ALA A 43 -8.92 4.97 -26.22
N GLY A 44 -7.64 5.21 -25.90
CA GLY A 44 -7.14 6.53 -25.52
C GLY A 44 -7.58 6.99 -24.12
N GLN A 45 -8.22 6.13 -23.33
CA GLN A 45 -8.64 6.47 -21.96
C GLN A 45 -7.70 5.87 -20.91
N ALA A 46 -7.56 6.60 -19.80
CA ALA A 46 -6.86 6.14 -18.60
C ALA A 46 -7.88 5.73 -17.53
N TYR A 47 -7.55 4.66 -16.81
CA TYR A 47 -8.35 4.09 -15.73
C TYR A 47 -7.46 3.89 -14.50
N ASN A 48 -7.84 4.53 -13.39
CA ASN A 48 -7.16 4.30 -12.12
C ASN A 48 -7.67 3.00 -11.50
N LEU A 49 -6.74 2.13 -11.12
CA LEU A 49 -7.03 0.91 -10.37
C LEU A 49 -6.53 1.11 -8.94
N GLY A 50 -7.46 1.17 -7.99
CA GLY A 50 -7.18 1.42 -6.58
C GLY A 50 -8.28 0.83 -5.72
N GLN A 51 -8.08 0.80 -4.40
CA GLN A 51 -9.04 0.17 -3.50
C GLN A 51 -10.29 1.04 -3.26
N GLY A 52 -10.29 2.28 -3.74
CA GLY A 52 -11.48 3.16 -3.73
C GLY A 52 -11.70 3.88 -2.41
N GLY A 53 -10.64 4.11 -1.62
CA GLY A 53 -10.69 5.04 -0.48
C GLY A 53 -10.10 4.56 0.84
N THR A 54 -9.68 3.30 0.96
CA THR A 54 -8.96 2.86 2.17
C THR A 54 -7.53 3.35 2.13
N LEU A 55 -7.20 4.25 3.03
CA LEU A 55 -5.91 4.90 3.13
C LEU A 55 -5.21 4.46 4.42
N ILE A 56 -4.02 3.89 4.26
CA ILE A 56 -3.25 3.32 5.37
C ILE A 56 -1.86 3.98 5.41
N ASP A 57 -1.45 4.43 6.59
CA ASP A 57 -0.09 4.94 6.81
C ASP A 57 0.92 3.82 7.06
N GLY A 58 2.20 4.13 6.89
CA GLY A 58 3.30 3.18 7.09
C GLY A 58 3.36 2.59 8.51
N MET A 59 2.99 3.36 9.53
CA MET A 59 2.97 2.90 10.92
C MET A 59 1.91 1.81 11.15
N THR A 60 0.71 2.02 10.61
CA THR A 60 -0.40 1.06 10.66
C THR A 60 -0.02 -0.25 9.97
N VAL A 61 0.71 -0.19 8.85
CA VAL A 61 1.26 -1.39 8.19
C VAL A 61 2.28 -2.09 9.09
N ALA A 62 3.24 -1.36 9.67
CA ALA A 62 4.26 -1.93 10.56
C ALA A 62 3.62 -2.66 11.76
N GLN A 63 2.70 -1.99 12.45
CA GLN A 63 1.99 -2.55 13.61
C GLN A 63 1.13 -3.75 13.22
N THR A 64 0.47 -3.70 12.07
CA THR A 64 -0.33 -4.84 11.56
C THR A 64 0.55 -6.05 11.29
N VAL A 65 1.71 -5.87 10.65
CA VAL A 65 2.66 -6.97 10.40
C VAL A 65 3.16 -7.56 11.71
N LEU A 66 3.60 -6.74 12.67
CA LEU A 66 4.09 -7.23 13.96
C LEU A 66 3.02 -7.99 14.73
N ARG A 67 1.78 -7.48 14.75
CA ARG A 67 0.64 -8.16 15.38
C ARG A 67 0.36 -9.52 14.74
N LEU A 68 0.31 -9.59 13.41
CA LEU A 68 0.02 -10.83 12.66
C LEU A 68 1.15 -11.87 12.74
N THR A 69 2.37 -11.42 13.04
CA THR A 69 3.55 -12.29 13.20
C THR A 69 3.92 -12.52 14.67
N GLU A 70 3.07 -12.08 15.62
CA GLU A 70 3.28 -12.22 17.07
C GLU A 70 4.64 -11.66 17.54
N ARG A 71 5.03 -10.52 16.97
CA ARG A 71 6.30 -9.83 17.28
C ARG A 71 6.08 -8.55 18.09
N PRO A 72 7.03 -8.18 18.96
CA PRO A 72 6.89 -7.00 19.79
C PRO A 72 7.09 -5.71 18.98
N ALA A 73 6.39 -4.64 19.40
CA ALA A 73 6.53 -3.31 18.83
C ALA A 73 7.95 -2.74 18.96
N THR A 74 8.77 -3.28 19.87
CA THR A 74 10.18 -2.90 20.08
C THR A 74 11.07 -3.20 18.87
N LEU A 75 10.61 -4.00 17.90
CA LEU A 75 11.33 -4.19 16.64
C LEU A 75 11.26 -2.95 15.74
N ILE A 76 10.35 -2.01 15.96
CA ILE A 76 10.27 -0.79 15.13
C ILE A 76 11.50 0.09 15.36
N GLN A 77 12.19 0.44 14.27
CA GLN A 77 13.32 1.35 14.27
C GLN A 77 13.03 2.53 13.33
N TYR A 78 12.96 3.74 13.87
CA TYR A 78 12.85 4.94 13.04
C TYR A 78 14.17 5.22 12.32
N VAL A 79 14.09 5.50 11.03
CA VAL A 79 15.23 5.85 10.18
C VAL A 79 14.97 7.19 9.48
N SER A 80 16.05 7.86 9.04
CA SER A 80 15.96 9.12 8.30
C SER A 80 14.99 8.99 7.14
N ASP A 81 14.14 10.00 6.96
CA ASP A 81 13.14 9.99 5.90
C ASP A 81 13.79 10.08 4.51
N ARG A 82 13.04 9.68 3.47
CA ARG A 82 13.50 9.77 2.09
C ARG A 82 13.44 11.23 1.61
N PRO A 83 14.49 11.76 0.98
CA PRO A 83 14.40 13.08 0.34
C PRO A 83 13.26 13.13 -0.66
N GLY A 84 12.34 14.08 -0.50
CA GLY A 84 11.15 14.20 -1.35
C GLY A 84 10.10 13.11 -1.14
N HIS A 85 10.00 12.52 0.05
CA HIS A 85 9.02 11.48 0.32
C HIS A 85 7.58 12.00 0.19
N ASP A 86 6.89 11.55 -0.86
CA ASP A 86 5.48 11.90 -1.05
C ASP A 86 4.62 11.44 0.13
N ARG A 87 3.88 12.42 0.69
CA ARG A 87 3.11 12.23 1.91
C ARG A 87 1.89 11.33 1.71
N ARG A 88 1.17 11.47 0.60
CA ARG A 88 -0.12 10.79 0.40
C ARG A 88 -0.39 10.48 -1.06
N TYR A 89 -0.74 9.23 -1.33
CA TYR A 89 -1.41 8.83 -2.57
C TYR A 89 -2.79 8.31 -2.26
N ALA A 90 -3.78 8.76 -3.03
CA ALA A 90 -5.17 8.33 -2.96
C ALA A 90 -5.73 8.33 -4.38
N LEU A 91 -6.39 7.24 -4.78
CA LEU A 91 -6.94 7.09 -6.12
C LEU A 91 -8.45 7.09 -6.08
N ASP A 92 -9.05 7.86 -6.98
CA ASP A 92 -10.45 7.68 -7.37
C ASP A 92 -10.50 6.65 -8.51
N SER A 93 -11.13 5.51 -8.26
CA SER A 93 -11.31 4.39 -9.18
C SER A 93 -12.73 4.28 -9.76
N SER A 94 -13.58 5.30 -9.56
CA SER A 94 -14.98 5.33 -10.03
C SER A 94 -15.13 4.95 -11.51
N ARG A 95 -14.28 5.52 -12.36
CA ARG A 95 -14.28 5.22 -13.80
C ARG A 95 -14.00 3.75 -14.13
N ALA A 96 -13.09 3.11 -13.42
CA ALA A 96 -12.80 1.70 -13.63
C ALA A 96 -13.97 0.83 -13.14
N ALA A 97 -14.63 1.22 -12.05
CA ALA A 97 -15.80 0.51 -11.51
C ALA A 97 -17.00 0.52 -12.46
N GLU A 98 -17.13 1.52 -13.35
CA GLU A 98 -18.17 1.54 -14.39
C GLU A 98 -18.03 0.39 -15.42
N LEU A 99 -16.86 -0.26 -15.50
CA LEU A 99 -16.63 -1.39 -16.41
C LEU A 99 -17.14 -2.73 -15.85
N GLY A 100 -17.63 -2.74 -14.60
CA GLY A 100 -18.03 -3.93 -13.84
C GLY A 100 -16.83 -4.70 -13.30
#